data_AF-A0A529AV24-F1
#
_entry.id   AF-A0A529AV24-F1
#
_cell.length_a   1.000
_cell.length_b   1.000
_cell.length_c   1.000
_cell.angle_alpha   90.00
_cell.angle_beta   90.00
_cell.angle_gamma   90.00
#
_symmetry.space_group_name_H-M   'P 1'
#
loop_
_entity.id
_entity.type
_entity.pdbx_description
1 polymer ?
#
loop_
_entity_poly.entity_id
_entity_poly.type
_entity_poly.pdbx_seq_one_letter_code
_entity_poly.pdbx_strand_id
1 'polypeptide(L)'
;AVEQSGLSAFVTSRMLEQIEKVPLAPLAAELLSAMTDDRRHQRLFDEFTKVVGRFLSDEQALASMREKIREELPSLFNLFRADAYLLKKIIASAGSLLDEVRADPDHPMRTEFDRFVLTFVERLRTSKQYAKRAEKLKRDFLARPELKALAGDMWESLSLFIEQDAKAPNSMIRAHLANMFVEVGRHLAGDAQIRADMNQGFVVALSSFVESQKSGVSKFIADQVKRWDLAQLTRLIEMNIGRDLQYIRFNGMVIGGLAGVALYTVERLFLVG
;
A
#
# COMPACT_ATOMS: atom_id res chain seq x y z
N ALA A 1 3.62 -19.90 -11.39
CA ALA A 1 2.22 -19.41 -11.43
C ALA A 1 2.04 -18.02 -10.78
N VAL A 2 3.05 -17.43 -10.14
CA VAL A 2 2.96 -16.07 -9.54
C VAL A 2 3.31 -14.96 -10.57
N GLU A 3 4.02 -15.28 -11.65
CA GLU A 3 4.48 -14.35 -12.69
C GLU A 3 3.38 -13.66 -13.53
N GLN A 4 2.12 -14.12 -13.46
CA GLN A 4 1.00 -13.49 -14.18
C GLN A 4 0.09 -12.63 -13.30
N SER A 5 0.37 -12.50 -12.00
CA SER A 5 -0.48 -11.68 -11.15
C SER A 5 -0.19 -10.19 -11.40
N GLY A 6 -1.21 -9.42 -11.81
CA GLY A 6 -1.16 -7.95 -11.83
C GLY A 6 -0.88 -7.32 -10.45
N LEU A 7 -0.52 -8.13 -9.45
CA LEU A 7 -0.15 -7.76 -8.10
C LEU A 7 1.11 -6.89 -8.07
N SER A 8 2.12 -7.18 -8.89
CA SER A 8 3.33 -6.32 -8.99
C SER A 8 2.96 -4.90 -9.44
N ALA A 9 2.17 -4.81 -10.52
CA ALA A 9 1.69 -3.54 -11.03
C ALA A 9 0.76 -2.83 -10.02
N PHE A 10 -0.08 -3.58 -9.32
CA PHE A 10 -0.96 -3.06 -8.28
C PHE A 10 -0.18 -2.50 -7.08
N VAL A 11 0.80 -3.26 -6.54
CA VAL A 11 1.63 -2.85 -5.41
C VAL A 11 2.48 -1.63 -5.79
N THR A 12 3.10 -1.67 -6.97
CA THR A 12 3.87 -0.53 -7.51
C THR A 12 3.00 0.72 -7.62
N SER A 13 1.81 0.60 -8.22
CA SER A 13 0.88 1.73 -8.36
C SER A 13 0.45 2.25 -6.98
N ARG A 14 0.13 1.36 -6.04
CA ARG A 14 -0.28 1.72 -4.70
C ARG A 14 0.83 2.42 -3.91
N MET A 15 2.08 1.97 -4.05
CA MET A 15 3.24 2.63 -3.45
C MET A 15 3.43 4.03 -4.01
N LEU A 16 3.41 4.18 -5.35
CA LEU A 16 3.55 5.48 -6.01
C LEU A 16 2.44 6.45 -5.61
N GLU A 17 1.19 5.98 -5.52
CA GLU A 17 0.05 6.77 -5.03
C GLU A 17 0.23 7.22 -3.58
N GLN A 18 0.79 6.38 -2.71
CA GLN A 18 1.03 6.77 -1.32
C GLN A 18 2.14 7.83 -1.23
N ILE A 19 3.20 7.71 -2.02
CA ILE A 19 4.24 8.74 -2.10
C ILE A 19 3.66 10.04 -2.63
N GLU A 20 2.75 9.98 -3.61
CA GLU A 20 2.09 11.17 -4.16
C GLU A 20 1.27 11.95 -3.10
N LYS A 21 0.71 11.26 -2.10
CA LYS A 21 -0.05 11.92 -1.01
C LYS A 21 0.83 12.69 -0.03
N VAL A 22 2.12 12.36 0.07
CA VAL A 22 3.02 13.05 1.00
C VAL A 22 3.44 14.40 0.42
N PRO A 23 3.20 15.53 1.13
CA PRO A 23 3.62 16.83 0.65
C PRO A 23 5.15 16.95 0.71
N LEU A 24 5.80 17.23 -0.42
CA LEU A 24 7.26 17.20 -0.51
C LEU A 24 7.90 18.41 0.20
N ALA A 25 7.27 19.59 0.09
CA ALA A 25 7.88 20.83 0.58
C ALA A 25 8.05 20.87 2.12
N PRO A 26 7.04 20.48 2.94
CA PRO A 26 7.21 20.39 4.39
C PRO A 26 8.24 19.34 4.80
N LEU A 27 8.23 18.16 4.17
CA LEU A 27 9.20 17.10 4.44
C LEU A 27 10.64 17.55 4.13
N ALA A 28 10.85 18.18 2.98
CA ALA A 28 12.14 18.75 2.62
C ALA A 28 12.56 19.86 3.60
N ALA A 29 11.62 20.70 4.05
CA ALA A 29 11.91 21.73 5.04
C ALA A 29 12.33 21.12 6.39
N GLU A 30 11.67 20.06 6.86
CA GLU A 30 12.04 19.37 8.11
C GLU A 30 13.43 18.74 8.04
N LEU A 31 13.72 17.99 6.98
CA LEU A 31 15.03 17.38 6.76
C LEU A 31 16.14 18.43 6.65
N LEU A 32 15.91 19.48 5.86
CA LEU A 32 16.86 20.58 5.73
C LEU A 32 17.01 21.34 7.05
N SER A 33 15.94 21.54 7.83
CA SER A 33 16.02 22.16 9.17
C SER A 33 16.97 21.37 10.07
N ALA A 34 16.80 20.05 10.15
CA ALA A 34 17.67 19.17 10.94
C ALA A 34 19.13 19.18 10.44
N MET A 35 19.34 19.27 9.13
CA MET A 35 20.68 19.42 8.55
C MET A 35 21.28 20.81 8.74
N THR A 36 20.47 21.84 8.92
CA THR A 36 20.96 23.22 9.13
C THR A 36 21.25 23.51 10.59
N ASP A 37 20.71 22.70 11.49
CA ASP A 37 20.99 22.74 12.92
C ASP A 37 22.50 22.62 13.19
N ASP A 38 22.99 23.29 14.23
CA ASP A 38 24.44 23.48 14.50
C ASP A 38 25.24 24.10 13.34
N ARG A 39 24.60 24.81 12.41
CA ARG A 39 25.25 25.38 11.21
C ARG A 39 25.98 24.35 10.33
N ARG A 40 25.56 23.06 10.33
CA ARG A 40 26.24 22.01 9.53
C ARG A 40 26.21 22.29 8.02
N HIS A 41 25.25 23.07 7.54
CA HIS A 41 25.18 23.55 6.17
C HIS A 41 26.42 24.38 5.76
N GLN A 42 27.16 24.98 6.71
CA GLN A 42 28.43 25.66 6.44
C GLN A 42 29.51 24.69 5.92
N ARG A 43 29.47 23.40 6.28
CA ARG A 43 30.38 22.40 5.71
C ARG A 43 30.14 22.18 4.22
N LEU A 44 28.87 22.23 3.79
CA LEU A 44 28.54 22.17 2.36
C LEU A 44 29.04 23.41 1.63
N PHE A 45 28.98 24.57 2.27
CA PHE A 45 29.57 25.80 1.74
C PHE A 45 31.09 25.69 1.62
N ASP A 46 31.77 25.09 2.59
CA ASP A 46 33.22 24.83 2.50
C ASP A 46 33.56 23.92 1.32
N GLU A 47 32.84 22.82 1.14
CA GLU A 47 33.06 21.93 -0.01
C GLU A 47 32.74 22.60 -1.34
N PHE A 48 31.67 23.39 -1.40
CA PHE A 48 31.33 24.17 -2.58
C PHE A 48 32.43 25.18 -2.94
N THR A 49 32.89 25.97 -1.97
CA THR A 49 33.96 26.95 -2.20
C THR A 49 35.28 26.28 -2.59
N LYS A 50 35.58 25.06 -2.10
CA LYS A 50 36.72 24.25 -2.57
C LYS A 50 36.56 23.81 -4.02
N VAL A 51 35.38 23.31 -4.41
CA VAL A 51 35.09 22.90 -5.80
C VAL A 51 35.26 24.08 -6.74
N VAL A 52 34.66 25.23 -6.40
CA VAL A 52 34.80 26.47 -7.20
C VAL A 52 36.25 26.94 -7.21
N GLY A 53 36.95 26.92 -6.08
CA GLY A 53 38.37 27.29 -6.00
C GLY A 53 39.27 26.45 -6.91
N ARG A 54 39.05 25.13 -6.95
CA ARG A 54 39.75 24.22 -7.87
C ARG A 54 39.45 24.56 -9.32
N PHE A 55 38.19 24.80 -9.66
CA PHE A 55 37.80 25.20 -11.02
C PHE A 55 38.46 26.52 -11.44
N LEU A 56 38.56 27.50 -10.54
CA LEU A 56 39.24 28.77 -10.82
C LEU A 56 40.76 28.66 -10.92
N SER A 57 41.35 27.57 -10.41
CA SER A 57 42.80 27.30 -10.48
C SER A 57 43.18 26.40 -11.66
N ASP A 58 42.21 25.82 -12.37
CA ASP A 58 42.42 24.93 -13.50
C ASP A 58 42.55 25.73 -14.81
N GLU A 59 43.76 25.76 -15.38
CA GLU A 59 44.05 26.50 -16.61
C GLU A 59 43.20 26.03 -17.81
N GLN A 60 42.88 24.73 -17.90
CA GLN A 60 42.05 24.20 -18.99
C GLN A 60 40.60 24.66 -18.85
N ALA A 61 40.05 24.58 -17.63
CA ALA A 61 38.71 25.07 -17.33
C ALA A 61 38.56 26.57 -17.64
N LEU A 62 39.58 27.38 -17.27
CA LEU A 62 39.61 28.81 -17.56
C LEU A 62 39.70 29.10 -19.07
N ALA A 63 40.43 28.28 -19.83
CA ALA A 63 40.51 28.41 -21.28
C ALA A 63 39.14 28.15 -21.95
N SER A 64 38.46 27.07 -21.57
CA SER A 64 37.11 26.75 -22.06
C SER A 64 36.10 27.83 -21.67
N MET A 65 36.18 28.37 -20.45
CA MET A 65 35.30 29.45 -20.00
C MET A 65 35.51 30.73 -20.83
N ARG A 66 36.77 31.08 -21.13
CA ARG A 66 37.11 32.24 -21.98
C ARG A 66 36.54 32.10 -23.38
N GLU A 67 36.65 30.92 -23.97
CA GLU A 67 36.08 30.62 -25.28
C GLU A 67 34.56 30.75 -25.27
N LYS A 68 33.89 30.18 -24.26
CA LYS A 68 32.43 30.28 -24.11
C LYS A 68 31.95 31.72 -23.93
N ILE A 69 32.67 32.54 -23.14
CA ILE A 69 32.36 33.97 -22.98
C ILE A 69 32.52 34.71 -24.31
N ARG A 70 33.53 34.38 -25.10
CA ARG A 70 33.74 34.99 -26.42
C ARG A 70 32.60 34.66 -27.39
N GLU A 71 32.08 33.44 -27.36
CA GLU A 71 30.96 32.99 -28.19
C GLU A 71 29.62 33.64 -27.78
N GLU A 72 29.28 33.56 -26.49
CA GLU A 72 27.95 33.94 -25.99
C GLU A 72 27.82 35.45 -25.72
N LEU A 73 28.93 36.13 -25.43
CA LEU A 73 28.95 37.53 -25.01
C LEU A 73 30.01 38.36 -25.78
N PRO A 74 29.87 38.46 -27.12
CA PRO A 74 30.87 39.11 -27.97
C PRO A 74 31.04 40.61 -27.65
N SER A 75 29.98 41.29 -27.20
CA SER A 75 30.03 42.70 -26.79
C SER A 75 30.86 42.91 -25.52
N LEU A 76 30.75 42.02 -24.53
CA LEU A 76 31.58 42.07 -23.32
C LEU A 76 33.04 41.74 -23.65
N PHE A 77 33.28 40.71 -24.47
CA PHE A 77 34.63 40.36 -24.91
C PHE A 77 35.32 41.51 -25.66
N ASN A 78 34.58 42.21 -26.52
CA ASN A 78 35.08 43.38 -27.26
C ASN A 78 35.20 44.65 -26.40
N LEU A 79 34.42 44.79 -25.33
CA LEU A 79 34.52 45.90 -24.37
C LEU A 79 35.78 45.77 -23.51
N PHE A 80 36.11 44.56 -23.07
CA PHE A 80 37.33 44.26 -22.33
C PHE A 80 38.56 44.04 -23.22
N ARG A 81 38.46 44.40 -24.53
CA ARG A 81 39.48 44.28 -25.60
C ARG A 81 40.73 43.52 -25.16
N ALA A 82 40.68 42.19 -25.25
CA ALA A 82 41.86 41.33 -25.20
C ALA A 82 42.76 41.45 -23.97
N ASP A 83 42.34 42.04 -22.84
CA ASP A 83 43.19 42.06 -21.65
C ASP A 83 43.00 40.73 -20.90
N ALA A 84 43.56 39.66 -21.47
CA ALA A 84 43.68 38.35 -20.83
C ALA A 84 44.29 38.49 -19.42
N TYR A 85 45.09 39.55 -19.22
CA TYR A 85 45.60 39.98 -17.93
C TYR A 85 44.50 40.43 -16.96
N LEU A 86 43.52 41.26 -17.36
CA LEU A 86 42.40 41.65 -16.51
C LEU A 86 41.53 40.46 -16.12
N LEU A 87 41.19 39.59 -17.09
CA LEU A 87 40.41 38.39 -16.80
C LEU A 87 41.16 37.48 -15.82
N LYS A 88 42.46 37.26 -16.04
CA LYS A 88 43.34 36.51 -15.12
C LYS A 88 43.37 37.15 -13.73
N LYS A 89 43.43 38.47 -13.63
CA LYS A 89 43.44 39.20 -12.36
C LYS A 89 42.10 39.08 -11.62
N ILE A 90 40.97 39.17 -12.32
CA ILE A 90 39.64 38.96 -11.75
C ILE A 90 39.49 37.54 -11.20
N ILE A 91 39.93 36.53 -11.96
CA ILE A 91 39.89 35.13 -11.53
C ILE A 91 40.78 34.93 -10.29
N ALA A 92 42.00 35.47 -10.29
CA ALA A 92 42.90 35.41 -9.15
C ALA A 92 42.31 36.11 -7.90
N SER A 93 41.67 37.27 -8.08
CA SER A 93 40.98 37.98 -6.99
C SER A 93 39.76 37.19 -6.47
N ALA A 94 39.00 36.53 -7.35
CA ALA A 94 37.91 35.64 -6.95
C ALA A 94 38.43 34.43 -6.17
N GLY A 95 39.56 33.86 -6.57
CA GLY A 95 40.25 32.80 -5.83
C GLY A 95 40.67 33.25 -4.43
N SER A 96 41.35 34.40 -4.32
CA SER A 96 41.75 35.01 -3.04
C SER A 96 40.56 35.23 -2.12
N LEU A 97 39.45 35.77 -2.65
CA LEU A 97 38.24 35.99 -1.87
C LEU A 97 37.65 34.68 -1.34
N LEU A 98 37.66 33.60 -2.14
CA LEU A 98 37.21 32.29 -1.65
C LEU A 98 38.15 31.72 -0.58
N ASP A 99 39.45 31.99 -0.66
CA ASP A 99 40.42 31.61 0.37
C ASP A 99 40.18 32.38 1.68
N GLU A 100 39.92 33.69 1.59
CA GLU A 100 39.55 34.55 2.73
C GLU A 100 38.26 34.07 3.40
N VAL A 101 37.21 33.81 2.61
CA VAL A 101 35.94 33.25 3.10
C VAL A 101 36.15 31.90 3.80
N ARG A 102 37.06 31.05 3.29
CA ARG A 102 37.35 29.76 3.90
C ARG A 102 38.11 29.89 5.21
N ALA A 103 39.04 30.84 5.30
CA ALA A 103 39.88 31.07 6.47
C ALA A 103 39.15 31.74 7.63
N ASP A 104 38.12 32.55 7.35
CA ASP A 104 37.34 33.27 8.36
C ASP A 104 35.93 32.66 8.55
N PRO A 105 35.65 31.98 9.68
CA PRO A 105 34.33 31.45 10.01
C PRO A 105 33.22 32.52 10.15
N ASP A 106 33.58 33.75 10.48
CA ASP A 106 32.66 34.87 10.71
C ASP A 106 32.53 35.80 9.48
N HIS A 107 33.12 35.39 8.35
CA HIS A 107 33.11 36.17 7.12
C HIS A 107 31.68 36.55 6.69
N PRO A 108 31.40 37.80 6.24
CA PRO A 108 30.05 38.25 5.88
C PRO A 108 29.32 37.35 4.86
N MET A 109 30.05 36.74 3.92
CA MET A 109 29.47 35.79 2.96
C MET A 109 28.94 34.50 3.61
N ARG A 110 29.58 34.01 4.68
CA ARG A 110 29.10 32.83 5.42
C ARG A 110 27.80 33.15 6.15
N THR A 111 27.71 34.34 6.73
CA THR A 111 26.50 34.85 7.37
C THR A 111 25.37 35.04 6.37
N GLU A 112 25.67 35.53 5.16
CA GLU A 112 24.65 35.66 4.12
C GLU A 112 24.18 34.30 3.59
N PHE A 113 25.09 33.33 3.45
CA PHE A 113 24.74 31.96 3.10
C PHE A 113 23.84 31.32 4.18
N ASP A 114 24.17 31.52 5.45
CA ASP A 114 23.37 31.05 6.59
C ASP A 114 21.93 31.59 6.51
N ARG A 115 21.80 32.91 6.35
CA ARG A 115 20.51 33.59 6.17
C ARG A 115 19.75 33.10 4.96
N PHE A 116 20.43 32.91 3.83
CA PHE A 116 19.84 32.39 2.59
C PHE A 116 19.24 31.00 2.83
N VAL A 117 20.00 30.09 3.45
CA VAL A 117 19.55 28.71 3.70
C VAL A 117 18.36 28.69 4.66
N LEU A 118 18.44 29.41 5.78
CA LEU A 118 17.34 29.48 6.76
C LEU A 118 16.06 30.07 6.13
N THR A 119 16.20 31.14 5.36
CA THR A 119 15.08 31.75 4.64
C THR A 119 14.50 30.79 3.60
N PHE A 120 15.35 30.03 2.91
CA PHE A 120 14.91 29.05 1.93
C PHE A 120 14.12 27.90 2.58
N VAL A 121 14.60 27.37 3.69
CA VAL A 121 13.90 26.35 4.49
C VAL A 121 12.54 26.87 4.95
N GLU A 122 12.48 28.10 5.45
CA GLU A 122 11.22 28.69 5.88
C GLU A 122 10.24 28.93 4.72
N ARG A 123 10.74 29.36 3.56
CA ARG A 123 9.94 29.48 2.34
C ARG A 123 9.42 28.14 1.85
N LEU A 124 10.19 27.05 1.96
CA LEU A 124 9.71 25.71 1.63
C LEU A 124 8.52 25.30 2.53
N ARG A 125 8.54 25.71 3.80
CA ARG A 125 7.46 25.43 4.76
C ARG A 125 6.20 26.27 4.50
N THR A 126 6.35 27.57 4.23
CA THR A 126 5.21 28.52 4.24
C THR A 126 4.75 28.99 2.86
N SER A 127 5.61 28.94 1.84
CA SER A 127 5.29 29.53 0.54
C SER A 127 4.53 28.57 -0.36
N LYS A 128 3.33 28.98 -0.78
CA LYS A 128 2.53 28.27 -1.79
C LYS A 128 3.27 28.10 -3.12
N GLN A 129 4.14 29.04 -3.50
CA GLN A 129 4.89 28.96 -4.75
C GLN A 129 5.94 27.85 -4.68
N TYR A 130 6.70 27.77 -3.59
CA TYR A 130 7.70 26.73 -3.39
C TYR A 130 7.06 25.37 -3.24
N ALA A 131 5.93 25.29 -2.51
CA ALA A 131 5.12 24.07 -2.45
C ALA A 131 4.73 23.58 -3.85
N LYS A 132 4.17 24.45 -4.71
CA LYS A 132 3.83 24.09 -6.10
C LYS A 132 5.02 23.61 -6.91
N ARG A 133 6.20 24.24 -6.75
CA ARG A 133 7.43 23.82 -7.44
C ARG A 133 7.92 22.45 -6.95
N ALA A 134 7.92 22.22 -5.64
CA ALA A 134 8.27 20.93 -5.05
C ALA A 134 7.31 19.83 -5.53
N GLU A 135 6.00 20.08 -5.50
CA GLU A 135 4.99 19.14 -5.99
C GLU A 135 5.11 18.86 -7.49
N LYS A 136 5.50 19.86 -8.29
CA LYS A 136 5.84 19.65 -9.70
C LYS A 136 7.06 18.74 -9.83
N LEU A 137 8.14 19.02 -9.11
CA LEU A 137 9.35 18.21 -9.15
C LEU A 137 9.09 16.75 -8.71
N LYS A 138 8.29 16.55 -7.66
CA LYS A 138 7.84 15.23 -7.21
C LYS A 138 7.12 14.49 -8.34
N ARG A 139 6.12 15.12 -8.96
CA ARG A 139 5.34 14.51 -10.05
C ARG A 139 6.21 14.21 -11.27
N ASP A 140 7.06 15.15 -11.67
CA ASP A 140 7.99 14.96 -12.79
C ASP A 140 8.96 13.80 -12.51
N PHE A 141 9.39 13.62 -11.26
CA PHE A 141 10.20 12.49 -10.85
C PHE A 141 9.39 11.19 -10.89
N LEU A 142 8.23 11.11 -10.23
CA LEU A 142 7.37 9.92 -10.18
C LEU A 142 6.84 9.47 -11.56
N ALA A 143 6.75 10.39 -12.52
CA ALA A 143 6.34 10.10 -13.88
C ALA A 143 7.42 9.38 -14.71
N ARG A 144 8.66 9.32 -14.22
CA ARG A 144 9.80 8.69 -14.91
C ARG A 144 9.59 7.18 -15.07
N PRO A 145 9.69 6.63 -16.29
CA PRO A 145 9.53 5.19 -16.51
C PRO A 145 10.57 4.36 -15.74
N GLU A 146 11.75 4.91 -15.50
CA GLU A 146 12.84 4.26 -14.76
C GLU A 146 12.44 3.92 -13.32
N LEU A 147 11.62 4.75 -12.67
CA LEU A 147 11.12 4.48 -11.32
C LEU A 147 10.13 3.32 -11.28
N LYS A 148 9.30 3.21 -12.32
CA LYS A 148 8.34 2.11 -12.43
C LYS A 148 9.07 0.79 -12.67
N ALA A 149 10.10 0.81 -13.50
CA ALA A 149 10.96 -0.35 -13.74
C ALA A 149 11.65 -0.79 -12.43
N LEU A 150 12.29 0.16 -11.72
CA LEU A 150 12.96 -0.11 -10.45
C LEU A 150 12.01 -0.71 -9.40
N ALA A 151 10.79 -0.18 -9.28
CA ALA A 151 9.78 -0.72 -8.36
C ALA A 151 9.37 -2.16 -8.73
N GLY A 152 9.29 -2.47 -10.03
CA GLY A 152 9.08 -3.82 -10.53
C GLY A 152 10.21 -4.77 -10.13
N ASP A 153 11.46 -4.36 -10.34
CA ASP A 153 12.66 -5.17 -9.99
C ASP A 153 12.73 -5.43 -8.48
N MET A 154 12.38 -4.43 -7.67
CA MET A 154 12.29 -4.57 -6.22
C MET A 154 11.20 -5.55 -5.80
N TRP A 155 10.03 -5.51 -6.46
CA TRP A 155 8.94 -6.44 -6.20
C TRP A 155 9.34 -7.88 -6.56
N GLU A 156 10.01 -8.07 -7.69
CA GLU A 156 10.51 -9.38 -8.11
C GLU A 156 11.52 -9.92 -7.10
N SER A 157 12.49 -9.10 -6.71
CA SER A 157 13.50 -9.45 -5.71
C SER A 157 12.87 -9.83 -4.37
N LEU A 158 11.87 -9.08 -3.91
CA LEU A 158 11.14 -9.37 -2.69
C LEU A 158 10.33 -10.67 -2.81
N SER A 159 9.66 -10.87 -3.93
CA SER A 159 8.86 -12.08 -4.18
C SER A 159 9.73 -13.33 -4.17
N LEU A 160 10.89 -13.26 -4.84
CA LEU A 160 11.88 -14.33 -4.85
C LEU A 160 12.43 -14.60 -3.45
N PHE A 161 12.75 -13.55 -2.68
CA PHE A 161 13.20 -13.69 -1.30
C PHE A 161 12.16 -14.40 -0.43
N ILE A 162 10.89 -13.99 -0.50
CA ILE A 162 9.80 -14.60 0.27
C ILE A 162 9.60 -16.05 -0.15
N GLU A 163 9.61 -16.35 -1.45
CA GLU A 163 9.44 -17.71 -1.96
C GLU A 163 10.57 -18.65 -1.51
N GLN A 164 11.81 -18.15 -1.55
CA GLN A 164 12.98 -18.90 -1.09
C GLN A 164 12.95 -19.12 0.43
N ASP A 165 12.67 -18.08 1.22
CA ASP A 165 12.59 -18.20 2.67
C ASP A 165 11.47 -19.15 3.09
N ALA A 166 10.29 -19.10 2.45
CA ALA A 166 9.17 -19.99 2.75
C ALA A 166 9.50 -21.47 2.53
N LYS A 167 10.32 -21.79 1.51
CA LYS A 167 10.79 -23.15 1.20
C LYS A 167 11.97 -23.58 2.08
N ALA A 168 12.63 -22.65 2.78
CA ALA A 168 13.79 -22.97 3.59
C ALA A 168 13.42 -23.78 4.85
N PRO A 169 14.25 -24.77 5.24
CA PRO A 169 14.07 -25.49 6.51
C PRO A 169 14.08 -24.54 7.72
N ASN A 170 14.89 -23.48 7.65
CA ASN A 170 15.04 -22.45 8.69
C ASN A 170 14.48 -21.10 8.20
N SER A 171 13.22 -21.06 7.79
CA SER A 171 12.53 -19.83 7.35
C SER A 171 12.49 -18.76 8.44
N MET A 172 13.08 -17.60 8.16
CA MET A 172 13.05 -16.45 9.05
C MET A 172 11.64 -15.86 9.14
N ILE A 173 10.92 -15.80 8.02
CA ILE A 173 9.53 -15.28 7.99
C ILE A 173 8.63 -16.16 8.85
N ARG A 174 8.73 -17.49 8.71
CA ARG A 174 7.97 -18.44 9.54
C ARG A 174 8.29 -18.29 11.02
N ALA A 175 9.58 -18.16 11.37
CA ALA A 175 9.97 -17.95 12.76
C ALA A 175 9.40 -16.64 13.35
N HIS A 176 9.45 -15.55 12.58
CA HIS A 176 8.89 -14.26 13.02
C HIS A 176 7.36 -14.30 13.15
N LEU A 177 6.66 -14.86 12.17
CA LEU A 177 5.20 -15.02 12.22
C LEU A 177 4.78 -15.92 13.39
N ALA A 178 5.49 -17.02 13.62
CA ALA A 178 5.23 -17.91 14.75
C ALA A 178 5.39 -17.17 16.08
N ASN A 179 6.48 -16.41 16.25
CA ASN A 179 6.69 -15.59 17.45
C ASN A 179 5.59 -14.54 17.63
N MET A 180 5.22 -13.82 16.58
CA MET A 180 4.10 -12.87 16.61
C MET A 180 2.80 -13.56 17.02
N PHE A 181 2.45 -14.71 16.45
CA PHE A 181 1.22 -15.42 16.80
C PHE A 181 1.24 -15.94 18.24
N VAL A 182 2.40 -16.39 18.73
CA VAL A 182 2.57 -16.77 20.13
C VAL A 182 2.36 -15.56 21.05
N GLU A 183 2.91 -14.41 20.69
CA GLU A 183 2.76 -13.17 21.47
C GLU A 183 1.31 -12.66 21.47
N VAL A 184 0.66 -12.64 20.30
CA VAL A 184 -0.78 -12.35 20.19
C VAL A 184 -1.60 -13.33 21.04
N GLY A 185 -1.32 -14.63 20.95
CA GLY A 185 -2.00 -15.66 21.74
C GLY A 185 -1.80 -15.47 23.25
N ARG A 186 -0.61 -15.06 23.69
CA ARG A 186 -0.34 -14.71 25.09
C ARG A 186 -1.15 -13.50 25.54
N HIS A 187 -1.21 -12.44 24.72
CA HIS A 187 -2.02 -11.25 25.02
C HIS A 187 -3.52 -11.58 25.10
N LEU A 188 -4.03 -12.37 24.15
CA LEU A 188 -5.42 -12.85 24.18
C LEU A 188 -5.72 -13.76 25.39
N ALA A 189 -4.78 -14.60 25.80
CA ALA A 189 -4.96 -15.43 26.98
C ALA A 189 -4.95 -14.58 28.27
N GLY A 190 -4.13 -13.53 28.31
CA GLY A 190 -3.96 -12.66 29.48
C GLY A 190 -5.10 -11.67 29.71
N ASP A 191 -5.82 -11.24 28.67
CA ASP A 191 -6.81 -10.17 28.77
C ASP A 191 -8.23 -10.64 28.40
N ALA A 192 -9.14 -10.62 29.38
CA ALA A 192 -10.53 -11.04 29.19
C ALA A 192 -11.36 -10.05 28.36
N GLN A 193 -11.01 -8.75 28.39
CA GLN A 193 -11.70 -7.71 27.65
C GLN A 193 -11.39 -7.83 26.15
N ILE A 194 -10.11 -8.01 25.80
CA ILE A 194 -9.68 -8.20 24.40
C ILE A 194 -10.35 -9.44 23.78
N ARG A 195 -10.50 -10.52 24.55
CA ARG A 195 -11.22 -11.72 24.08
C ARG A 195 -12.69 -11.42 23.78
N ALA A 196 -13.37 -10.71 24.67
CA ALA A 196 -14.78 -10.36 24.49
C ALA A 196 -14.97 -9.50 23.23
N ASP A 197 -14.11 -8.49 23.06
CA ASP A 197 -14.15 -7.58 21.91
C ASP A 197 -13.87 -8.31 20.58
N MET A 198 -12.87 -9.20 20.54
CA MET A 198 -12.59 -10.01 19.35
C MET A 198 -13.72 -10.97 19.02
N ASN A 199 -14.32 -11.62 20.02
CA ASN A 199 -15.42 -12.55 19.79
C ASN A 199 -16.65 -11.82 19.21
N GLN A 200 -16.96 -10.63 19.76
CA GLN A 200 -18.01 -9.76 19.23
C GLN A 200 -17.70 -9.34 17.79
N GLY A 201 -16.46 -8.95 17.49
CA GLY A 201 -16.02 -8.60 16.14
C GLY A 201 -16.16 -9.75 15.14
N PHE A 202 -15.80 -10.98 15.54
CA PHE A 202 -15.97 -12.16 14.70
C PHE A 202 -17.44 -12.48 14.42
N VAL A 203 -18.30 -12.37 15.43
CA VAL A 203 -19.75 -12.56 15.24
C VAL A 203 -20.28 -11.57 14.21
N VAL A 204 -19.93 -10.28 14.33
CA VAL A 204 -20.37 -9.25 13.38
C VAL A 204 -19.86 -9.53 11.96
N ALA A 205 -18.56 -9.81 11.80
CA ALA A 205 -17.96 -10.09 10.50
C ALA A 205 -18.57 -11.33 9.83
N LEU A 206 -18.77 -12.40 10.59
CA LEU A 206 -19.35 -13.65 10.09
C LEU A 206 -20.83 -13.45 9.73
N SER A 207 -21.59 -12.72 10.55
CA SER A 207 -22.99 -12.37 10.26
C SER A 207 -23.11 -11.55 8.97
N SER A 208 -22.28 -10.52 8.79
CA SER A 208 -22.26 -9.73 7.56
C SER A 208 -21.85 -10.55 6.33
N PHE A 209 -20.88 -11.46 6.48
CA PHE A 209 -20.48 -12.35 5.41
C PHE A 209 -21.63 -13.30 5.02
N VAL A 210 -22.28 -13.95 5.98
CA VAL A 210 -23.43 -14.82 5.74
C VAL A 210 -24.59 -14.07 5.08
N GLU A 211 -24.87 -12.84 5.52
CA GLU A 211 -25.90 -12.00 4.93
C GLU A 211 -25.59 -11.62 3.48
N SER A 212 -24.32 -11.34 3.16
CA SER A 212 -23.87 -11.10 1.78
C SER A 212 -24.01 -12.32 0.86
N GLN A 213 -23.99 -13.54 1.42
CA GLN A 213 -24.08 -14.81 0.69
C GLN A 213 -25.49 -15.41 0.64
N LYS A 214 -26.47 -14.85 1.38
CA LYS A 214 -27.87 -15.35 1.43
C LYS A 214 -28.50 -15.50 0.04
N SER A 215 -28.19 -14.61 -0.91
CA SER A 215 -28.71 -14.70 -2.28
C SER A 215 -28.19 -15.92 -3.05
N GLY A 216 -26.98 -16.39 -2.73
CA GLY A 216 -26.36 -17.58 -3.33
C GLY A 216 -26.96 -18.89 -2.82
N VAL A 217 -27.26 -18.97 -1.52
CA VAL A 217 -27.81 -20.18 -0.89
C VAL A 217 -29.24 -20.45 -1.36
N SER A 218 -30.10 -19.43 -1.42
CA SER A 218 -31.47 -19.57 -1.93
C SER A 218 -31.50 -20.00 -3.40
N LYS A 219 -30.56 -19.48 -4.21
CA LYS A 219 -30.43 -19.84 -5.63
C LYS A 219 -29.94 -21.28 -5.81
N PHE A 220 -28.98 -21.73 -5.02
CA PHE A 220 -28.50 -23.11 -5.02
C PHE A 220 -29.59 -24.13 -4.63
N ILE A 221 -30.38 -23.83 -3.58
CA ILE A 221 -31.50 -24.68 -3.17
C ILE A 221 -32.55 -24.74 -4.28
N ALA A 222 -32.92 -23.59 -4.86
CA ALA A 222 -33.89 -23.54 -5.94
C ALA A 222 -33.43 -24.34 -7.18
N ASP A 223 -32.15 -24.25 -7.54
CA ASP A 223 -31.58 -25.00 -8.67
C ASP A 223 -31.49 -26.51 -8.39
N GLN A 224 -31.25 -26.92 -7.13
CA GLN A 224 -31.28 -28.34 -6.75
C GLN A 224 -32.70 -28.91 -6.75
N VAL A 225 -33.68 -28.19 -6.21
CA VAL A 225 -35.09 -28.62 -6.22
C VAL A 225 -35.63 -28.71 -7.66
N LYS A 226 -35.26 -27.78 -8.53
CA LYS A 226 -35.62 -27.84 -9.97
C LYS A 226 -35.01 -29.02 -10.72
N ARG A 227 -33.89 -29.56 -10.22
CA ARG A 227 -33.19 -30.71 -10.82
C ARG A 227 -33.73 -32.06 -10.35
N TRP A 228 -34.61 -32.08 -9.36
CA TRP A 228 -35.24 -33.32 -8.92
C TRP A 228 -36.28 -33.77 -9.95
N ASP A 229 -36.18 -35.03 -10.38
CA ASP A 229 -37.14 -35.64 -11.29
C ASP A 229 -38.46 -35.87 -10.53
N LEU A 230 -39.45 -35.03 -10.84
CA LEU A 230 -40.79 -35.07 -10.25
C LEU A 230 -41.46 -36.44 -10.44
N ALA A 231 -41.12 -37.20 -11.49
CA ALA A 231 -41.67 -38.54 -11.70
C ALA A 231 -41.13 -39.56 -10.67
N GLN A 232 -39.85 -39.46 -10.30
CA GLN A 232 -39.23 -40.29 -9.27
C GLN A 232 -39.77 -39.96 -7.87
N LEU A 233 -39.94 -38.67 -7.57
CA LEU A 233 -40.49 -38.19 -6.31
C LEU A 233 -41.95 -38.64 -6.13
N THR A 234 -42.76 -38.54 -7.19
CA THR A 234 -44.16 -38.99 -7.15
C THR A 234 -44.24 -40.49 -6.90
N ARG A 235 -43.41 -41.32 -7.58
CA ARG A 235 -43.34 -42.76 -7.32
C ARG A 235 -42.91 -43.09 -5.89
N LEU A 236 -41.94 -42.37 -5.33
CA LEU A 236 -41.47 -42.58 -3.96
C LEU A 236 -42.55 -42.23 -2.92
N ILE A 237 -43.31 -41.17 -3.17
CA ILE A 237 -44.44 -40.76 -2.33
C ILE A 237 -45.57 -41.77 -2.44
N GLU A 238 -45.94 -42.19 -3.65
CA GLU A 238 -47.02 -43.15 -3.91
C GLU A 238 -46.70 -44.54 -3.31
N MET A 239 -45.45 -44.98 -3.43
CA MET A 239 -44.98 -46.25 -2.88
C MET A 239 -44.94 -46.27 -1.35
N ASN A 240 -44.66 -45.14 -0.70
CA ASN A 240 -44.64 -45.04 0.76
C ASN A 240 -46.01 -44.73 1.39
N ILE A 241 -46.89 -43.99 0.71
CA ILE A 241 -48.21 -43.60 1.24
C ILE A 241 -49.29 -44.64 0.92
N GLY A 242 -49.13 -45.45 -0.13
CA GLY A 242 -50.13 -46.42 -0.55
C GLY A 242 -50.49 -47.48 0.51
N ARG A 243 -49.55 -47.85 1.39
CA ARG A 243 -49.78 -48.86 2.44
C ARG A 243 -50.63 -48.33 3.59
N ASP A 244 -50.44 -47.07 4.00
CA ASP A 244 -51.14 -46.48 5.14
C ASP A 244 -52.61 -46.15 4.83
N LEU A 245 -52.91 -45.72 3.59
CA LEU A 245 -54.28 -45.52 3.12
C LEU A 245 -55.08 -46.83 3.06
N GLN A 246 -54.43 -47.96 2.76
CA GLN A 246 -55.07 -49.28 2.77
C GLN A 246 -55.37 -49.76 4.20
N TYR A 247 -54.53 -49.42 5.18
CA TYR A 247 -54.77 -49.78 6.60
C TYR A 247 -56.05 -49.15 7.16
N ILE A 248 -56.34 -47.89 6.84
CA ILE A 248 -57.58 -47.22 7.26
C ILE A 248 -58.80 -47.94 6.66
N ARG A 249 -58.72 -48.31 5.37
CA ARG A 249 -59.81 -49.02 4.68
C ARG A 249 -60.03 -50.43 5.25
N PHE A 250 -58.96 -51.16 5.56
CA PHE A 250 -59.05 -52.48 6.18
C PHE A 250 -59.63 -52.43 7.59
N ASN A 251 -59.12 -51.55 8.45
CA ASN A 251 -59.63 -51.39 9.82
C ASN A 251 -61.11 -50.96 9.83
N GLY A 252 -61.52 -50.09 8.89
CA GLY A 252 -62.92 -49.70 8.73
C GLY A 252 -63.84 -50.88 8.41
N MET A 253 -63.42 -51.79 7.52
CA MET A 253 -64.20 -53.00 7.19
C MET A 253 -64.26 -53.98 8.38
N VAL A 254 -63.16 -54.15 9.12
CA VAL A 254 -63.11 -55.07 10.27
C VAL A 254 -63.98 -54.57 11.42
N ILE A 255 -63.87 -53.28 11.78
CA ILE A 255 -64.67 -52.69 12.86
C ILE A 255 -66.15 -52.65 12.48
N GLY A 256 -66.48 -52.27 11.24
CA GLY A 256 -67.86 -52.27 10.75
C GLY A 256 -68.47 -53.67 10.73
N GLY A 257 -67.69 -54.69 10.32
CA GLY A 257 -68.11 -56.09 10.35
C GLY A 257 -68.37 -56.60 11.77
N LEU A 258 -67.46 -56.33 12.72
CA LEU A 258 -67.63 -56.72 14.12
C LEU A 258 -68.81 -56.01 14.79
N ALA A 259 -68.99 -54.71 14.52
CA ALA A 259 -70.14 -53.96 15.02
C ALA A 259 -71.48 -54.51 14.47
N GLY A 260 -71.51 -54.88 13.18
CA GLY A 260 -72.67 -55.52 12.56
C GLY A 260 -73.00 -56.88 13.19
N VAL A 261 -71.99 -57.73 13.42
CA VAL A 261 -72.18 -59.02 14.11
C VAL A 261 -72.66 -58.84 15.55
N ALA A 262 -72.09 -57.87 16.28
CA ALA A 262 -72.49 -57.57 17.64
C ALA A 262 -73.96 -57.09 17.71
N LEU A 263 -74.34 -56.15 16.82
CA LEU A 263 -75.73 -55.67 16.72
C LEU A 263 -76.70 -56.80 16.37
N TYR A 264 -76.37 -57.62 15.37
CA TYR A 264 -77.20 -58.77 14.99
C TYR A 264 -77.36 -59.79 16.12
N THR A 265 -76.29 -60.02 16.90
CA THR A 265 -76.33 -60.94 18.05
C THR A 265 -77.20 -60.39 19.18
N VAL A 266 -77.08 -59.10 19.50
CA VAL A 266 -77.94 -58.43 20.49
C VAL A 266 -79.40 -58.44 20.04
N GLU A 267 -79.66 -58.12 18.78
CA GLU A 267 -81.00 -58.16 18.19
C GLU A 267 -81.62 -59.56 18.34
N ARG A 268 -80.89 -60.60 17.97
CA ARG A 268 -81.38 -61.99 18.02
C ARG A 268 -81.58 -62.52 19.45
N LEU A 269 -80.77 -62.07 20.41
CA LEU A 269 -80.91 -62.47 21.82
C LEU A 269 -82.04 -61.75 22.56
N PHE A 270 -82.35 -60.50 22.18
CA PHE A 270 -83.36 -59.68 22.86
C PHE A 270 -84.72 -59.63 22.16
N LEU A 271 -84.83 -59.90 20.85
CA LEU A 271 -86.12 -59.88 20.12
C LEU A 271 -86.73 -61.26 19.85
N VAL A 272 -86.03 -62.36 20.17
CA VAL A 272 -86.53 -63.74 19.96
C VAL A 272 -86.69 -64.53 21.28
N GLY A 273 -86.62 -63.85 22.43
CA GLY A 273 -87.01 -64.38 23.75
C GLY A 273 -88.29 -63.73 24.23
#